data_AF-A0A8H6FKE5-F1
#
_entry.id   AF-A0A8H6FKE5-F1
#
_cell.length_a   1.000
_cell.length_b   1.000
_cell.length_c   1.000
_cell.angle_alpha   90.00
_cell.angle_beta   90.00
_cell.angle_gamma   90.00
#
_symmetry.space_group_name_H-M   'P 1'
#
loop_
_entity.id
_entity.type
_entity.pdbx_description
1 polymer ?
#
loop_
_entity_poly.entity_id
_entity_poly.type
_entity_poly.pdbx_seq_one_letter_code
_entity_poly.pdbx_strand_id
1 'polypeptide(L)'
;MPVFEDSPSISKNLNNHLCLGLVTTQKPGSGHRISYIDSPEALGEARKEWMIDRSGPLSGYYLPQTNAYFQSESIVGSQELRELDITIQMALQADTKPSYETISPAAVVFTSTQGAGGSAGVKLESSDPTKLPKINPTLLSPPFDRGVALESVRETLEFLDKALLAKDQVHLATGPTGHNDGDISVPCLSFICIFSSHSGMRRQSGNPR
;
A
#
# COMPACT_ATOMS: atom_id res chain seq x y z
N MET A 1 -4.83 -34.75 -4.30
CA MET A 1 -4.08 -34.59 -5.56
C MET A 1 -2.88 -35.52 -5.51
N PRO A 2 -2.50 -36.18 -6.61
CA PRO A 2 -1.27 -36.97 -6.64
C PRO A 2 -0.06 -36.06 -6.38
N VAL A 3 0.84 -36.46 -5.49
CA VAL A 3 2.09 -35.73 -5.21
C VAL A 3 3.15 -36.25 -6.17
N PHE A 4 3.58 -35.41 -7.11
CA PHE A 4 4.69 -35.72 -8.02
C PHE A 4 6.05 -35.34 -7.42
N GLU A 5 6.08 -34.24 -6.68
CA GLU A 5 7.24 -33.72 -5.96
C GLU A 5 6.77 -33.17 -4.62
N ASP A 6 7.44 -33.55 -3.53
CA ASP A 6 7.17 -32.99 -2.20
C ASP A 6 8.09 -31.79 -1.95
N SER A 7 7.52 -30.60 -1.99
CA SER A 7 8.24 -29.35 -1.77
C SER A 7 7.50 -28.51 -0.72
N PRO A 8 7.85 -28.65 0.57
CA PRO A 8 7.13 -28.00 1.67
C PRO A 8 7.30 -26.48 1.70
N SER A 9 8.23 -25.94 0.92
CA SER A 9 8.45 -24.51 0.73
C SER A 9 7.43 -23.87 -0.21
N ILE A 10 6.84 -24.65 -1.15
CA ILE A 10 5.72 -24.18 -1.97
C ILE A 10 4.61 -23.73 -1.02
N SER A 11 4.04 -22.54 -1.26
CA SER A 11 3.05 -21.85 -0.43
C SER A 11 3.53 -21.13 0.83
N LYS A 12 4.82 -21.20 1.19
CA LYS A 12 5.34 -20.54 2.39
C LYS A 12 5.95 -19.18 2.07
N ASN A 13 6.21 -18.41 3.13
CA ASN A 13 6.97 -17.16 3.06
C ASN A 13 6.34 -16.12 2.13
N LEU A 14 5.00 -16.01 2.18
CA LEU A 14 4.29 -14.93 1.51
C LEU A 14 4.76 -13.60 2.12
N ASN A 15 5.48 -12.82 1.34
CA ASN A 15 5.89 -11.47 1.69
C ASN A 15 5.09 -10.48 0.85
N ASN A 16 4.58 -9.45 1.51
CA ASN A 16 3.85 -8.37 0.84
C ASN A 16 4.15 -7.03 1.52
N HIS A 17 3.83 -5.96 0.83
CA HIS A 17 3.81 -4.63 1.42
C HIS A 17 2.46 -4.39 2.08
N LEU A 18 2.48 -3.91 3.32
CA LEU A 18 1.31 -3.33 3.95
C LEU A 18 1.14 -1.92 3.38
N CYS A 19 -0.05 -1.58 2.90
CA CYS A 19 -0.37 -0.22 2.47
C CYS A 19 -1.44 0.33 3.41
N LEU A 20 -1.19 1.50 4.00
CA LEU A 20 -2.09 2.22 4.90
C LEU A 20 -2.48 3.55 4.27
N GLY A 21 -3.78 3.75 4.07
CA GLY A 21 -4.31 4.98 3.48
C GLY A 21 -4.38 6.12 4.49
N LEU A 22 -3.67 7.22 4.22
CA LEU A 22 -3.82 8.50 4.92
C LEU A 22 -4.36 9.53 3.93
N VAL A 23 -5.68 9.61 3.80
CA VAL A 23 -6.32 10.40 2.74
C VAL A 23 -6.60 11.81 3.22
N THR A 24 -6.03 12.82 2.57
CA THR A 24 -6.36 14.23 2.83
C THR A 24 -7.29 14.77 1.76
N THR A 25 -8.30 15.52 2.18
CA THR A 25 -9.03 16.39 1.25
C THR A 25 -8.22 17.64 0.96
N GLN A 26 -8.27 18.10 -0.28
CA GLN A 26 -7.61 19.34 -0.69
C GLN A 26 -8.63 20.41 -1.07
N LYS A 27 -8.21 21.68 -1.03
CA LYS A 27 -9.04 22.83 -1.43
C LYS A 27 -9.44 22.70 -2.91
N PRO A 28 -10.63 23.17 -3.32
CA PRO A 28 -10.99 23.21 -4.73
C PRO A 28 -9.90 23.89 -5.57
N GLY A 29 -9.49 23.26 -6.68
CA GLY A 29 -8.48 23.79 -7.60
C GLY A 29 -7.01 23.55 -7.21
N SER A 30 -6.73 22.91 -6.07
CA SER A 30 -5.36 22.60 -5.62
C SER A 30 -4.74 21.36 -6.26
N GLY A 31 -5.54 20.51 -6.92
CA GLY A 31 -5.09 19.27 -7.56
C GLY A 31 -5.64 19.11 -8.97
N HIS A 32 -4.76 18.88 -9.95
CA HIS A 32 -5.12 18.66 -11.36
C HIS A 32 -5.19 17.17 -11.73
N ARG A 33 -4.74 16.27 -10.85
CA ARG A 33 -4.54 14.84 -11.18
C ARG A 33 -5.82 14.12 -11.56
N ILE A 34 -6.93 14.49 -10.93
CA ILE A 34 -8.22 13.80 -11.07
C ILE A 34 -9.38 14.75 -11.35
N SER A 35 -9.10 16.01 -11.70
CA SER A 35 -10.12 17.06 -11.86
C SER A 35 -11.16 16.76 -12.93
N TYR A 36 -10.89 15.80 -13.81
CA TYR A 36 -11.83 15.34 -14.85
C TYR A 36 -12.68 14.13 -14.43
N ILE A 37 -12.36 13.42 -13.33
CA ILE A 37 -13.14 12.23 -12.89
C ILE A 37 -14.52 12.65 -12.41
N ASP A 38 -14.59 13.76 -11.67
CA ASP A 38 -15.82 14.22 -11.03
C ASP A 38 -16.78 14.90 -12.04
N SER A 39 -16.36 15.06 -13.29
CA SER A 39 -17.18 15.58 -14.39
C SER A 39 -17.39 14.51 -15.47
N PRO A 40 -18.62 13.99 -15.64
CA PRO A 40 -18.93 13.03 -16.70
C PRO A 40 -18.58 13.53 -18.10
N GLU A 41 -18.73 14.84 -18.34
CA GLU A 41 -18.36 15.50 -19.60
C GLU A 41 -16.85 15.46 -19.81
N ALA A 42 -16.07 15.94 -18.84
CA ALA A 42 -14.61 15.98 -18.93
C ALA A 42 -14.01 14.56 -19.05
N LEU A 43 -14.56 13.58 -18.33
CA LEU A 43 -14.17 12.17 -18.47
C LEU A 43 -14.54 11.62 -19.86
N GLY A 44 -15.68 12.02 -20.41
CA GLY A 44 -16.10 11.66 -21.77
C GLY A 44 -15.13 12.16 -22.83
N GLU A 45 -14.72 13.43 -22.75
CA GLU A 45 -13.74 14.01 -23.66
C GLU A 45 -12.36 13.37 -23.51
N ALA A 46 -11.88 13.18 -22.27
CA ALA A 46 -10.62 12.49 -22.02
C ALA A 46 -10.60 11.06 -22.57
N ARG A 47 -11.75 10.35 -22.54
CA ARG A 47 -11.91 9.02 -23.19
C ARG A 47 -11.84 9.10 -24.69
N LYS A 48 -12.48 10.10 -25.32
CA LYS A 48 -12.43 10.28 -26.78
C LYS A 48 -11.00 10.51 -27.24
N GLU A 49 -10.29 11.43 -26.59
CA GLU A 49 -8.88 11.72 -26.88
C GLU A 49 -8.02 10.46 -26.76
N TRP A 50 -8.09 9.76 -25.63
CA TRP A 50 -7.36 8.50 -25.42
C TRP A 50 -7.65 7.43 -26.47
N MET A 51 -8.86 7.37 -27.01
CA MET A 51 -9.22 6.39 -28.04
C MET A 51 -8.64 6.71 -29.41
N ILE A 52 -8.23 7.95 -29.67
CA ILE A 52 -7.64 8.37 -30.95
C ILE A 52 -6.16 7.98 -31.00
N ASP A 53 -5.36 8.42 -30.05
CA ASP A 53 -3.90 8.30 -30.11
C ASP A 53 -3.24 7.91 -28.77
N ARG A 54 -4.05 7.62 -27.74
CA ARG A 54 -3.58 7.33 -26.37
C ARG A 54 -2.94 8.54 -25.68
N SER A 55 -3.24 9.76 -26.11
CA SER A 55 -2.88 10.99 -25.39
C SER A 55 -3.92 11.36 -24.33
N GLY A 56 -3.73 12.55 -23.75
CA GLY A 56 -4.71 13.20 -22.91
C GLY A 56 -4.66 12.80 -21.44
N PRO A 57 -5.59 13.32 -20.62
CA PRO A 57 -5.55 13.17 -19.17
C PRO A 57 -5.54 11.71 -18.70
N LEU A 58 -6.19 10.80 -19.44
CA LEU A 58 -6.21 9.37 -19.11
C LEU A 58 -4.84 8.70 -19.23
N SER A 59 -3.93 9.22 -20.04
CA SER A 59 -2.54 8.72 -20.09
C SER A 59 -1.82 8.93 -18.75
N GLY A 60 -2.19 9.97 -17.99
CA GLY A 60 -1.56 10.36 -16.74
C GLY A 60 -2.31 9.94 -15.47
N TYR A 61 -3.43 9.23 -15.56
CA TYR A 61 -4.32 8.96 -14.41
C TYR A 61 -3.58 8.36 -13.18
N TYR A 62 -2.64 7.44 -13.42
CA TYR A 62 -1.80 6.83 -12.38
C TYR A 62 -0.37 7.40 -12.30
N LEU A 63 0.03 8.32 -13.19
CA LEU A 63 1.45 8.59 -13.43
C LEU A 63 2.10 9.73 -12.62
N PRO A 64 1.43 10.76 -12.09
CA PRO A 64 2.09 11.68 -11.17
C PRO A 64 1.84 11.21 -9.73
N GLN A 65 2.26 9.98 -9.42
CA GLN A 65 2.48 9.60 -8.02
C GLN A 65 3.88 10.07 -7.64
N THR A 66 3.96 10.92 -6.61
CA THR A 66 5.25 11.25 -6.01
C THR A 66 5.48 10.25 -4.90
N ASN A 67 6.51 9.42 -5.07
CA ASN A 67 6.92 8.47 -4.07
C ASN A 67 8.12 9.02 -3.31
N ALA A 68 8.14 8.83 -2.00
CA ALA A 68 9.28 9.14 -1.15
C ALA A 68 9.59 7.94 -0.26
N TYR A 69 10.88 7.68 -0.07
CA TYR A 69 11.39 6.55 0.71
C TYR A 69 12.12 7.10 1.92
N PHE A 70 11.71 6.68 3.11
CA PHE A 70 12.20 7.22 4.37
C PHE A 70 12.92 6.15 5.17
N GLN A 71 14.04 6.53 5.77
CA GLN A 71 14.69 5.76 6.82
C GLN A 71 14.38 6.47 8.14
N SER A 72 13.69 5.77 9.04
CA SER A 72 13.25 6.32 10.33
C SER A 72 14.24 5.93 11.41
N GLU A 73 14.79 6.94 12.10
CA GLU A 73 15.67 6.73 13.25
C GLU A 73 14.93 6.02 14.40
N SER A 74 13.66 6.36 14.63
CA SER A 74 12.80 5.70 15.63
C SER A 74 12.65 4.20 15.35
N ILE A 75 12.41 3.82 14.09
CA ILE A 75 12.28 2.42 13.67
C ILE A 75 13.62 1.70 13.78
N VAL A 76 14.70 2.31 13.28
CA VAL A 76 16.07 1.75 13.32
C VAL A 76 16.59 1.62 14.75
N GLY A 77 16.15 2.48 15.66
CA GLY A 77 16.49 2.45 17.08
C GLY A 77 15.59 1.57 17.95
N SER A 78 14.51 1.02 17.40
CA SER A 78 13.45 0.33 18.16
C SER A 78 13.93 -0.92 18.90
N GLN A 79 13.24 -1.27 19.99
CA GLN A 79 13.50 -2.51 20.71
C GLN A 79 13.12 -3.72 19.85
N GLU A 80 12.01 -3.63 19.13
CA GLU A 80 11.46 -4.68 18.29
C GLU A 80 12.43 -5.08 17.17
N LEU A 81 13.20 -4.12 16.62
CA LEU A 81 14.25 -4.44 15.66
C LEU A 81 15.36 -5.28 16.30
N ARG A 82 15.80 -4.93 17.51
CA ARG A 82 16.90 -5.61 18.23
C ARG A 82 16.55 -7.06 18.59
N GLU A 83 15.26 -7.37 18.66
CA GLU A 83 14.75 -8.73 18.93
C GLU A 83 14.70 -9.61 17.68
N LEU A 84 14.90 -9.06 16.47
CA LEU A 84 14.95 -9.84 15.23
C LEU A 84 16.28 -10.60 15.07
N ASP A 85 16.34 -11.51 14.11
CA ASP A 85 17.60 -12.16 13.74
C ASP A 85 18.63 -11.13 13.25
N ILE A 86 19.91 -11.34 13.59
CA ILE A 86 20.98 -10.40 13.28
C ILE A 86 21.11 -10.10 11.78
N THR A 87 20.81 -11.07 10.90
CA THR A 87 20.86 -10.86 9.45
C THR A 87 19.74 -9.94 8.97
N ILE A 88 18.57 -10.02 9.62
CA ILE A 88 17.43 -9.15 9.35
C ILE A 88 17.71 -7.74 9.86
N GLN A 89 18.28 -7.62 11.06
CA GLN A 89 18.72 -6.34 11.62
C GLN A 89 19.68 -5.63 10.67
N MET A 90 20.77 -6.31 10.27
CA MET A 90 21.76 -5.75 9.34
C MET A 90 21.12 -5.30 8.02
N ALA A 91 20.19 -6.09 7.48
CA ALA A 91 19.50 -5.72 6.25
C ALA A 91 18.62 -4.47 6.43
N LEU A 92 17.85 -4.37 7.52
CA LEU A 92 16.96 -3.25 7.83
C LEU A 92 17.68 -1.97 8.24
N GLN A 93 18.91 -2.07 8.73
CA GLN A 93 19.74 -0.94 9.12
C GLN A 93 20.66 -0.43 8.00
N ALA A 94 20.69 -1.08 6.84
CA ALA A 94 21.51 -0.63 5.72
C ALA A 94 21.04 0.75 5.22
N ASP A 95 21.97 1.66 4.97
CA ASP A 95 21.70 3.03 4.47
C ASP A 95 20.91 3.07 3.16
N THR A 96 20.89 1.98 2.41
CA THR A 96 20.16 1.85 1.15
C THR A 96 18.74 1.29 1.32
N LYS A 97 18.33 0.90 2.54
CA LYS A 97 17.03 0.28 2.79
C LYS A 97 16.10 1.24 3.54
N PRO A 98 15.00 1.68 2.92
CA PRO A 98 14.02 2.50 3.62
C PRO A 98 13.25 1.66 4.64
N SER A 99 12.82 2.34 5.71
CA SER A 99 11.86 1.82 6.68
C SER A 99 10.44 1.80 6.11
N TYR A 100 10.07 2.82 5.32
CA TYR A 100 8.77 2.91 4.66
C TYR A 100 8.80 3.83 3.43
N GLU A 101 7.73 3.77 2.65
CA GLU A 101 7.44 4.58 1.47
C GLU A 101 6.19 5.43 1.73
N THR A 102 6.13 6.65 1.20
CA THR A 102 4.88 7.39 1.06
C THR A 102 4.59 7.65 -0.41
N ILE A 103 3.30 7.66 -0.75
CA ILE A 103 2.78 7.89 -2.09
C ILE A 103 1.80 9.07 -2.01
N SER A 104 2.21 10.19 -2.58
CA SER A 104 1.42 11.42 -2.64
C SER A 104 0.23 11.27 -3.61
N PRO A 105 -0.96 11.81 -3.26
CA PRO A 105 -1.20 12.73 -2.15
C PRO A 105 -1.57 12.10 -0.80
N ALA A 106 -1.52 10.78 -0.59
CA ALA A 106 -2.27 10.21 0.54
C ALA A 106 -2.13 8.70 0.89
N ALA A 107 -0.98 8.05 0.71
CA ALA A 107 -0.80 6.68 1.22
C ALA A 107 0.59 6.48 1.82
N VAL A 108 0.67 5.70 2.89
CA VAL A 108 1.93 5.17 3.43
C VAL A 108 2.00 3.70 3.06
N VAL A 109 3.09 3.29 2.42
CA VAL A 109 3.35 1.91 2.01
C VAL A 109 4.57 1.40 2.76
N PHE A 110 4.46 0.25 3.41
CA PHE A 110 5.54 -0.38 4.17
C PHE A 110 6.23 -1.42 3.32
N THR A 111 7.53 -1.22 3.09
CA THR A 111 8.36 -2.18 2.38
C THR A 111 8.78 -3.32 3.30
N SER A 112 7.85 -4.27 3.44
CA SER A 112 8.05 -5.65 3.88
C SER A 112 8.44 -5.93 5.33
N THR A 113 7.67 -6.85 5.87
CA THR A 113 7.87 -7.64 7.07
C THR A 113 8.83 -8.80 6.73
N GLN A 114 10.05 -8.50 6.25
CA GLN A 114 11.07 -9.53 6.05
C GLN A 114 11.50 -10.05 7.43
N GLY A 115 10.77 -11.04 7.95
CA GLY A 115 11.10 -11.63 9.25
C GLY A 115 9.97 -12.26 10.06
N ALA A 116 8.73 -12.22 9.58
CA ALA A 116 7.60 -12.82 10.29
C ALA A 116 7.59 -14.35 10.17
N GLY A 117 8.41 -15.03 10.97
CA GLY A 117 8.36 -16.48 11.09
C GLY A 117 6.95 -17.00 11.36
N GLY A 118 6.54 -18.03 10.60
CA GLY A 118 5.59 -19.04 11.05
C GLY A 118 4.08 -18.78 10.83
N SER A 119 3.62 -18.47 9.61
CA SER A 119 2.32 -18.94 9.06
C SER A 119 1.87 -18.23 7.77
N ALA A 120 2.58 -17.19 7.34
CA ALA A 120 2.31 -16.50 6.07
C ALA A 120 2.38 -17.47 4.89
N GLY A 121 1.34 -17.49 4.05
CA GLY A 121 1.30 -18.42 2.93
C GLY A 121 -0.02 -18.50 2.18
N VAL A 122 -0.01 -19.34 1.13
CA VAL A 122 -1.15 -19.52 0.21
C VAL A 122 -1.52 -21.00 0.12
N LYS A 123 -2.60 -21.42 0.77
CA LYS A 123 -3.03 -22.83 0.78
C LYS A 123 -4.18 -23.06 -0.19
N LEU A 124 -4.12 -24.14 -0.96
CA LEU A 124 -5.29 -24.59 -1.71
C LEU A 124 -6.39 -25.01 -0.73
N GLU A 125 -7.63 -24.59 -1.00
CA GLU A 125 -8.80 -25.07 -0.26
C GLU A 125 -9.32 -26.40 -0.80
N SER A 126 -9.09 -26.65 -2.08
CA SER A 126 -9.59 -27.82 -2.79
C SER A 126 -8.68 -28.15 -3.98
N SER A 127 -8.94 -29.28 -4.62
CA SER A 127 -8.32 -29.64 -5.91
C SER A 127 -9.06 -29.08 -7.13
N ASP A 128 -10.16 -28.32 -6.93
CA ASP A 128 -10.90 -27.68 -8.01
C ASP A 128 -10.18 -26.37 -8.38
N PRO A 129 -9.62 -26.25 -9.60
CA PRO A 129 -8.85 -25.09 -10.01
C PRO A 129 -9.68 -23.81 -10.13
N THR A 130 -11.01 -23.89 -10.04
CA THR A 130 -11.91 -22.73 -10.05
C THR A 130 -12.13 -22.15 -8.65
N LYS A 131 -11.69 -22.84 -7.59
CA LYS A 131 -11.79 -22.35 -6.21
C LYS A 131 -10.58 -21.50 -5.86
N LEU A 132 -10.84 -20.40 -5.16
CA LEU A 132 -9.78 -19.52 -4.68
C LEU A 132 -8.96 -20.21 -3.57
N PRO A 133 -7.65 -19.94 -3.49
CA PRO A 133 -6.85 -20.40 -2.37
C PRO A 133 -7.10 -19.55 -1.11
N LYS A 134 -6.76 -20.10 0.06
CA LYS A 134 -6.63 -19.34 1.32
C LYS A 134 -5.31 -18.60 1.32
N ILE A 135 -5.39 -17.27 1.31
CA ILE A 135 -4.23 -16.39 1.43
C ILE A 135 -4.17 -15.88 2.88
N ASN A 136 -3.07 -16.14 3.57
CA ASN A 136 -2.80 -15.61 4.90
C ASN A 136 -1.50 -14.79 4.85
N PRO A 137 -1.56 -13.45 4.81
CA PRO A 137 -0.37 -12.62 4.73
C PRO A 137 0.25 -12.27 6.09
N THR A 138 -0.41 -12.60 7.21
CA THR A 138 0.04 -12.31 8.60
C THR A 138 0.53 -10.87 8.84
N LEU A 139 0.02 -9.90 8.09
CA LEU A 139 0.38 -8.48 8.23
C LEU A 139 0.08 -8.02 9.66
N LEU A 140 0.96 -7.17 10.22
CA LEU A 140 0.83 -6.61 11.59
C LEU A 140 0.83 -7.66 12.72
N SER A 141 1.10 -8.94 12.43
CA SER A 141 1.17 -10.00 13.44
C SER A 141 2.49 -9.97 14.23
N PRO A 142 3.66 -9.74 13.61
CA PRO A 142 4.90 -9.44 14.34
C PRO A 142 4.87 -8.09 15.08
N PRO A 143 5.53 -8.00 16.25
CA PRO A 143 5.69 -6.73 16.97
C PRO A 143 6.38 -5.65 16.14
N PHE A 144 7.47 -6.00 15.45
CA PHE A 144 8.24 -5.06 14.64
C PHE A 144 7.39 -4.38 13.57
N ASP A 145 6.56 -5.15 12.85
CA ASP A 145 5.70 -4.61 11.80
C ASP A 145 4.67 -3.62 12.34
N ARG A 146 4.14 -3.86 13.55
CA ARG A 146 3.24 -2.91 14.22
C ARG A 146 3.98 -1.63 14.59
N GLY A 147 5.19 -1.75 15.15
CA GLY A 147 6.03 -0.60 15.46
C GLY A 147 6.29 0.26 14.23
N VAL A 148 6.72 -0.37 13.13
CA VAL A 148 6.92 0.28 11.83
C VAL A 148 5.65 0.99 11.35
N ALA A 149 4.50 0.32 11.38
CA ALA A 149 3.24 0.86 10.92
C ALA A 149 2.74 2.06 11.74
N LEU A 150 2.93 2.04 13.07
CA LEU A 150 2.55 3.16 13.92
C LEU A 150 3.47 4.36 13.73
N GLU A 151 4.78 4.11 13.70
CA GLU A 151 5.77 5.19 13.67
C GLU A 151 5.78 5.97 12.36
N SER A 152 5.69 5.25 11.25
CA SER A 152 5.54 5.86 9.94
C SER A 152 4.25 6.66 9.74
N VAL A 153 3.13 6.27 10.39
CA VAL A 153 1.91 7.08 10.40
C VAL A 153 2.17 8.37 11.16
N ARG A 154 2.84 8.32 12.32
CA ARG A 154 3.26 9.54 13.06
C ARG A 154 4.11 10.45 12.19
N GLU A 155 5.21 9.93 11.64
CA GLU A 155 6.13 10.71 10.82
C GLU A 155 5.46 11.24 9.55
N THR A 156 4.53 10.49 8.95
CA THR A 156 3.77 10.97 7.79
C THR A 156 2.83 12.09 8.19
N LEU A 157 2.11 12.01 9.31
CA LEU A 157 1.26 13.10 9.80
C LEU A 157 2.08 14.37 10.05
N GLU A 158 3.26 14.25 10.67
CA GLU A 158 4.20 15.36 10.85
C GLU A 158 4.71 15.94 9.51
N PHE A 159 4.87 15.10 8.50
CA PHE A 159 5.23 15.52 7.15
C PHE A 159 4.07 16.28 6.48
N LEU A 160 2.83 15.81 6.63
CA LEU A 160 1.63 16.48 6.09
C LEU A 160 1.41 17.86 6.73
N ASP A 161 1.75 18.03 8.01
CA ASP A 161 1.66 19.30 8.73
C ASP A 161 2.67 20.36 8.25
N LYS A 162 3.66 20.00 7.43
CA LYS A 162 4.60 20.99 6.90
C LYS A 162 3.85 22.03 6.06
N ALA A 163 4.17 23.30 6.28
CA ALA A 163 3.43 24.45 5.72
C ALA A 163 3.19 24.39 4.20
N LEU A 164 4.10 23.76 3.44
CA LEU A 164 3.96 23.60 1.99
C LEU A 164 2.79 22.69 1.60
N LEU A 165 2.49 21.67 2.40
CA LEU A 165 1.41 20.70 2.17
C LEU A 165 0.11 21.13 2.87
N ALA A 166 0.23 21.62 4.11
CA ALA A 166 -0.91 22.08 4.90
C ALA A 166 -1.69 23.25 4.24
N LYS A 167 -1.03 24.07 3.41
CA LYS A 167 -1.67 25.23 2.77
C LYS A 167 -2.88 24.87 1.89
N ASP A 168 -2.87 23.68 1.29
CA ASP A 168 -3.90 23.22 0.35
C ASP A 168 -4.76 22.10 0.92
N GLN A 169 -4.42 21.58 2.09
CA GLN A 169 -5.19 20.57 2.79
C GLN A 169 -6.38 21.20 3.53
N VAL A 170 -7.48 20.47 3.59
CA VAL A 170 -8.69 20.86 4.33
C VAL A 170 -8.82 20.02 5.60
N HIS A 171 -8.79 18.69 5.48
CA HIS A 171 -8.75 17.76 6.62
C HIS A 171 -8.32 16.35 6.19
N LEU A 172 -7.97 15.51 7.16
CA LEU A 172 -7.73 14.08 6.96
C LEU A 172 -9.09 13.34 6.83
N ALA A 173 -9.39 12.84 5.64
CA ALA A 173 -10.58 12.03 5.32
C ALA A 173 -10.45 10.57 5.79
N THR A 174 -9.23 10.05 5.87
CA THR A 174 -8.96 8.68 6.33
C THR A 174 -7.65 8.65 7.08
N GLY A 175 -7.65 8.08 8.28
CA GLY A 175 -6.50 7.99 9.17
C GLY A 175 -6.91 8.25 10.63
N PRO A 176 -5.93 8.38 11.53
CA PRO A 176 -6.19 8.65 12.95
C PRO A 176 -6.81 10.05 13.16
N THR A 177 -7.57 10.20 14.24
CA THR A 177 -8.27 11.46 14.59
C THR A 177 -7.34 12.55 15.12
N GLY A 178 -6.09 12.20 15.43
CA GLY A 178 -5.08 13.08 15.99
C GLY A 178 -3.71 12.41 15.98
N HIS A 179 -2.73 13.07 16.61
CA HIS A 179 -1.31 12.73 16.50
C HIS A 179 -0.76 12.01 17.75
N ASN A 180 -1.59 11.81 18.78
CA ASN A 180 -1.15 11.16 20.01
C ASN A 180 -1.29 9.63 19.94
N ASP A 181 -0.64 8.93 20.87
CA ASP A 181 -0.65 7.47 20.95
C ASP A 181 -2.05 6.87 21.19
N GLY A 182 -2.97 7.64 21.74
CA GLY A 182 -4.37 7.22 21.91
C GLY A 182 -5.16 7.25 20.60
N ASP A 183 -4.81 8.15 19.68
CA ASP A 183 -5.44 8.31 18.36
C ASP A 183 -4.82 7.39 17.30
N ILE A 184 -3.53 7.08 17.42
CA ILE A 184 -2.77 6.26 16.46
C ILE A 184 -2.73 4.82 16.98
N SER A 185 -3.64 3.99 16.44
CA SER A 185 -3.74 2.59 16.82
C SER A 185 -3.87 1.68 15.60
N VAL A 186 -3.54 0.39 15.76
CA VAL A 186 -3.66 -0.62 14.70
C VAL A 186 -5.07 -0.68 14.07
N PRO A 187 -6.18 -0.53 14.80
CA PRO A 187 -7.52 -0.39 14.21
C PRO A 187 -7.69 0.81 13.26
N CYS A 188 -6.98 1.93 13.47
CA CYS A 188 -7.00 3.09 12.56
C CYS A 188 -6.32 2.79 11.21
N LEU A 189 -5.65 1.65 11.09
CA LEU A 189 -4.95 1.16 9.89
C LEU A 189 -5.86 0.34 8.97
N SER A 190 -7.18 0.47 9.10
CA SER A 190 -8.18 -0.43 8.49
C SER A 190 -8.26 -0.35 6.95
N PHE A 191 -7.54 0.57 6.31
CA PHE A 191 -7.39 0.63 4.86
C PHE A 191 -6.14 -0.14 4.40
N ILE A 192 -6.22 -1.48 4.48
CA ILE A 192 -5.17 -2.37 3.97
C ILE A 192 -5.42 -2.65 2.49
N CYS A 193 -4.66 -2.00 1.61
CA CYS A 193 -4.63 -2.38 0.19
C CYS A 193 -3.62 -3.50 -0.03
N ILE A 194 -4.11 -4.70 -0.37
CA ILE A 194 -3.28 -5.76 -0.93
C ILE A 194 -3.25 -5.53 -2.45
N PHE A 195 -2.14 -5.04 -2.98
CA PHE A 195 -1.93 -4.98 -4.43
C PHE A 195 -1.71 -6.40 -4.96
N SER A 196 -2.79 -7.14 -5.22
CA SER A 196 -2.71 -8.32 -6.08
C SER A 196 -2.87 -7.86 -7.52
N SER A 197 -1.82 -8.01 -8.33
CA SER A 197 -1.90 -7.83 -9.78
C SER A 197 -2.72 -8.96 -10.40
N HIS A 198 -4.05 -8.89 -10.31
CA HIS A 198 -4.93 -9.69 -11.14
C HIS A 198 -5.26 -8.91 -12.40
N SER A 199 -4.48 -9.15 -13.45
CA SER A 199 -4.80 -8.78 -14.84
C SER A 199 -5.95 -9.66 -15.36
N GLY A 200 -7.12 -9.56 -14.74
CA GLY A 200 -8.35 -10.20 -15.19
C GLY A 200 -9.06 -9.33 -16.22
N MET A 201 -8.52 -9.23 -17.43
CA MET A 201 -9.27 -8.72 -18.58
C MET A 201 -10.49 -9.63 -18.79
N ARG A 202 -11.66 -9.23 -18.28
CA ARG A 202 -12.93 -9.79 -18.77
C ARG A 202 -13.04 -9.37 -20.24
N ARG A 203 -12.81 -10.32 -21.15
CA ARG A 203 -13.28 -10.20 -22.53
C ARG A 203 -14.80 -9.98 -22.46
N GLN A 204 -15.26 -8.81 -22.91
CA GLN A 204 -16.67 -8.64 -23.26
C GLN A 204 -16.96 -9.60 -24.41
N SER A 205 -17.72 -10.66 -24.13
CA SER A 205 -18.29 -11.52 -25.15
C SER A 205 -19.29 -10.69 -25.96
N GLY A 206 -19.05 -10.60 -27.27
CA GLY A 206 -19.88 -9.85 -28.20
C GLY A 206 -21.34 -10.34 -28.27
N ASN A 207 -22.22 -9.41 -28.61
CA ASN A 207 -23.59 -9.68 -28.99
C ASN A 207 -23.63 -10.62 -30.21
N PRO A 208 -24.46 -11.67 -30.20
CA PRO A 208 -24.87 -12.30 -31.44
C PRO A 208 -25.85 -11.38 -32.19
N ARG A 209 -25.75 -11.45 -33.52
CA ARG A 209 -26.56 -10.74 -34.51
C ARG A 209 -28.03 -11.14 -34.45
#